data_AF-A0A1V4QIC7-F1
#
_entry.id   AF-A0A1V4QIC7-F1
#
_cell.length_a   1.000
_cell.length_b   1.000
_cell.length_c   1.000
_cell.angle_alpha   90.00
_cell.angle_beta   90.00
_cell.angle_gamma   90.00
#
_symmetry.space_group_name_H-M   'P 1'
#
loop_
_entity.id
_entity.type
_entity.pdbx_description
1 polymer ?
#
loop_
_entity_poly.entity_id
_entity_poly.type
_entity_poly.pdbx_seq_one_letter_code
_entity_poly.pdbx_strand_id
1 'polypeptide(L)'
;MFKKALVLTVGTGTRPDVNIVLPLIKTVKDSRPDHVVFVVTKLSQEYAQAIAQDLALEPSTFDIKVLVNFDDVQAVFMEVNRLLRQLLEQGFSPADIQVDFTSGTKAMSAGAVLAAVYQGCQSLKYITGERDHGVVKNGTERFVSFCPNAIFANQEIKIAVELIKQLRFIPACEILDNLNPNLLADHELDLVANLQRVAQAYDFWDHFEHLKFSGTAKKVKWHLHELQQFQPSEDVVRQVHGLGLLLQNDQNVANELVIVDLFNNAKRRASLPIY
;
A
#
# COMPACT_ATOMS: atom_id res chain seq x y z
N MET A 1 -9.06 -9.55 23.30
CA MET A 1 -8.20 -10.55 22.62
C MET A 1 -8.34 -10.25 21.14
N PHE A 2 -7.25 -9.97 20.43
CA PHE A 2 -7.31 -9.69 18.99
C PHE A 2 -7.62 -10.99 18.26
N LYS A 3 -8.69 -11.01 17.46
CA LYS A 3 -9.09 -12.18 16.67
C LYS A 3 -8.27 -12.22 15.39
N LYS A 4 -7.74 -13.37 15.01
CA LYS A 4 -6.98 -13.58 13.77
C LYS A 4 -7.75 -14.40 12.75
N ALA A 5 -7.70 -14.01 11.49
CA ALA A 5 -8.25 -14.80 10.40
C ALA A 5 -7.13 -15.28 9.47
N LEU A 6 -7.31 -16.48 8.91
CA LEU A 6 -6.44 -17.04 7.87
C LEU A 6 -7.27 -17.30 6.61
N VAL A 7 -6.93 -16.64 5.50
CA VAL A 7 -7.43 -17.01 4.18
C VAL A 7 -6.37 -17.88 3.52
N LEU A 8 -6.69 -19.14 3.26
CA LEU A 8 -5.74 -20.12 2.74
C LEU A 8 -6.18 -20.67 1.39
N THR A 9 -5.40 -20.46 0.35
CA THR A 9 -5.64 -21.11 -0.94
C THR A 9 -5.21 -22.58 -0.89
N VAL A 10 -6.09 -23.48 -1.32
CA VAL A 10 -5.87 -24.94 -1.32
C VAL A 10 -5.88 -25.46 -2.75
N GLY A 11 -4.75 -25.99 -3.21
CA GLY A 11 -4.60 -26.68 -4.48
C GLY A 11 -4.60 -28.20 -4.34
N THR A 12 -4.34 -28.90 -5.45
CA THR A 12 -4.22 -30.37 -5.49
C THR A 12 -2.77 -30.86 -5.39
N GLY A 13 -1.81 -29.96 -5.24
CA GLY A 13 -0.38 -30.26 -5.37
C GLY A 13 0.08 -30.36 -6.83
N THR A 14 1.39 -30.47 -7.04
CA THR A 14 2.01 -30.54 -8.37
C THR A 14 2.17 -31.96 -8.91
N ARG A 15 2.02 -32.98 -8.04
CA ARG A 15 2.17 -34.38 -8.40
C ARG A 15 1.21 -35.27 -7.58
N PRO A 16 0.78 -36.44 -8.10
CA PRO A 16 -0.18 -37.32 -7.43
C PRO A 16 0.30 -37.89 -6.09
N ASP A 17 1.61 -37.97 -5.88
CA ASP A 17 2.28 -38.56 -4.71
C ASP A 17 2.56 -37.52 -3.60
N VAL A 18 2.31 -36.24 -3.84
CA VAL A 18 2.59 -35.17 -2.88
C VAL A 18 1.35 -34.91 -2.03
N ASN A 19 1.43 -35.23 -0.74
CA ASN A 19 0.40 -34.90 0.24
C ASN A 19 0.41 -33.39 0.53
N ILE A 20 -0.49 -32.64 -0.12
CA ILE A 20 -0.64 -31.19 0.08
C ILE A 20 -1.32 -30.83 1.41
N VAL A 21 -2.02 -31.77 2.05
CA VAL A 21 -2.77 -31.53 3.31
C VAL A 21 -1.80 -31.30 4.47
N LEU A 22 -0.75 -32.12 4.60
CA LEU A 22 0.22 -32.01 5.69
C LEU A 22 0.90 -30.62 5.82
N PRO A 23 1.49 -30.03 4.76
CA PRO A 23 2.11 -28.71 4.87
C PRO A 23 1.07 -27.63 5.19
N LEU A 24 -0.15 -27.76 4.69
CA LEU A 24 -1.23 -26.80 4.97
C LEU A 24 -1.76 -26.90 6.40
N ILE A 25 -1.85 -28.10 6.98
CA ILE A 25 -2.10 -28.31 8.43
C ILE A 25 -1.04 -27.58 9.25
N LYS A 26 0.25 -27.72 8.89
CA LYS A 26 1.34 -27.00 9.58
C LYS A 26 1.16 -25.48 9.44
N THR A 27 0.76 -24.99 8.27
CA THR A 27 0.43 -23.56 8.07
C THR A 27 -0.65 -23.09 9.03
N VAL A 28 -1.78 -23.81 9.15
CA VAL A 28 -2.88 -23.39 10.03
C VAL A 28 -2.43 -23.38 11.50
N LYS A 29 -1.71 -24.43 11.94
CA LYS A 29 -1.15 -24.50 13.31
C LYS A 29 -0.17 -23.38 13.62
N ASP A 30 0.69 -23.03 12.67
CA ASP A 30 1.66 -21.94 12.81
C ASP A 30 0.96 -20.58 12.90
N SER A 31 -0.08 -20.37 12.10
CA SER A 31 -0.82 -19.10 12.03
C SER A 31 -1.72 -18.86 13.25
N ARG A 32 -2.17 -19.94 13.91
CA ARG A 32 -3.10 -19.93 15.07
C ARG A 32 -4.31 -18.99 14.86
N PRO A 33 -5.08 -19.17 13.78
CA PRO A 33 -6.24 -18.33 13.51
C PRO A 33 -7.41 -18.69 14.42
N ASP A 34 -8.25 -17.70 14.71
CA ASP A 34 -9.58 -17.90 15.30
C ASP A 34 -10.63 -18.25 14.23
N HIS A 35 -10.38 -17.90 12.96
CA HIS A 35 -11.22 -18.24 11.81
C HIS A 35 -10.41 -18.57 10.56
N VAL A 36 -10.77 -19.64 9.83
CA VAL A 36 -10.08 -20.06 8.59
C VAL A 36 -11.03 -20.03 7.41
N VAL A 37 -10.66 -19.34 6.32
CA VAL A 37 -11.38 -19.43 5.05
C VAL A 37 -10.53 -20.21 4.05
N PHE A 38 -10.93 -21.43 3.74
CA PHE A 38 -10.30 -22.23 2.69
C PHE A 38 -10.81 -21.81 1.32
N VAL A 39 -9.92 -21.32 0.46
CA VAL A 39 -10.23 -20.94 -0.92
C VAL A 39 -9.79 -22.06 -1.85
N VAL A 40 -10.75 -22.79 -2.41
CA VAL A 40 -10.53 -24.07 -3.08
C VAL A 40 -11.08 -24.08 -4.49
N THR A 41 -10.69 -25.08 -5.28
CA THR A 41 -11.45 -25.48 -6.48
C THR A 41 -12.37 -26.64 -6.12
N LYS A 42 -13.25 -27.05 -7.04
CA LYS A 42 -14.07 -28.26 -6.83
C LYS A 42 -13.21 -29.51 -6.57
N LEU A 43 -12.04 -29.59 -7.18
CA LEU A 43 -11.12 -30.73 -7.03
C LEU A 43 -10.34 -30.70 -5.71
N SER A 44 -10.03 -29.51 -5.17
CA SER A 44 -9.28 -29.39 -3.91
C SER A 44 -10.16 -29.23 -2.67
N GLN A 45 -11.48 -29.28 -2.82
CA GLN A 45 -12.43 -29.15 -1.70
C GLN A 45 -12.26 -30.26 -0.67
N GLU A 46 -12.00 -31.49 -1.10
CA GLU A 46 -11.78 -32.63 -0.19
C GLU A 46 -10.55 -32.43 0.70
N TYR A 47 -9.51 -31.76 0.19
CA TYR A 47 -8.31 -31.46 0.97
C TYR A 47 -8.58 -30.42 2.06
N ALA A 48 -9.40 -29.40 1.80
CA ALA A 48 -9.82 -28.45 2.84
C ALA A 48 -10.64 -29.13 3.93
N GLN A 49 -11.53 -30.06 3.57
CA GLN A 49 -12.29 -30.86 4.53
C GLN A 49 -11.37 -31.74 5.38
N ALA A 50 -10.39 -32.41 4.75
CA ALA A 50 -9.40 -33.22 5.47
C ALA A 50 -8.56 -32.36 6.43
N ILE A 51 -8.11 -31.16 6.01
CA ILE A 51 -7.37 -30.23 6.89
C ILE A 51 -8.24 -29.84 8.10
N ALA A 52 -9.49 -29.45 7.88
CA ALA A 52 -10.40 -29.06 8.95
C ALA A 52 -10.67 -30.22 9.93
N GLN A 53 -10.85 -31.44 9.40
CA GLN A 53 -11.08 -32.65 10.19
C GLN A 53 -9.84 -33.03 11.02
N ASP A 54 -8.65 -33.05 10.42
CA ASP A 54 -7.39 -33.40 11.08
C ASP A 54 -7.01 -32.40 12.18
N LEU A 55 -7.45 -31.16 12.04
CA LEU A 55 -7.28 -30.10 13.04
C LEU A 55 -8.41 -30.03 14.06
N ALA A 56 -9.47 -30.83 13.90
CA ALA A 56 -10.69 -30.75 14.69
C ALA A 56 -11.24 -29.32 14.78
N LEU A 57 -11.28 -28.60 13.66
CA LEU A 57 -11.84 -27.25 13.62
C LEU A 57 -13.35 -27.30 13.85
N GLU A 58 -13.85 -26.41 14.71
CA GLU A 58 -15.28 -26.26 14.94
C GLU A 58 -15.96 -25.72 13.67
N PRO A 59 -17.16 -26.19 13.29
CA PRO A 59 -17.86 -25.74 12.07
C PRO A 59 -18.08 -24.22 11.99
N SER A 60 -18.11 -23.52 13.13
CA SER A 60 -18.25 -22.06 13.19
C SER A 60 -16.93 -21.29 13.04
N THR A 61 -15.80 -21.99 12.99
CA THR A 61 -14.44 -21.40 12.93
C THR A 61 -13.78 -21.57 11.56
N PHE A 62 -14.50 -22.12 10.58
CA PHE A 62 -13.99 -22.15 9.22
C PHE A 62 -15.10 -22.10 8.16
N ASP A 63 -14.72 -21.61 6.98
CA ASP A 63 -15.54 -21.62 5.77
C ASP A 63 -14.77 -22.29 4.63
N ILE A 64 -15.49 -22.91 3.69
CA ILE A 64 -14.92 -23.41 2.44
C ILE A 64 -15.55 -22.66 1.28
N LYS A 65 -14.75 -21.87 0.58
CA LYS A 65 -15.14 -21.15 -0.63
C LYS A 65 -14.62 -21.85 -1.87
N VAL A 66 -15.54 -22.44 -2.63
CA VAL A 66 -15.24 -23.03 -3.94
C VAL A 66 -15.23 -21.94 -5.02
N LEU A 67 -14.11 -21.79 -5.73
CA LEU A 67 -13.95 -20.91 -6.88
C LEU A 67 -14.39 -21.62 -8.16
N VAL A 68 -15.20 -20.93 -8.97
CA VAL A 68 -15.65 -21.42 -10.29
C VAL A 68 -14.59 -21.11 -11.36
N ASN A 69 -14.18 -19.85 -11.48
CA ASN A 69 -13.21 -19.39 -12.48
C ASN A 69 -11.81 -19.26 -11.86
N PHE A 70 -11.27 -20.36 -11.34
CA PHE A 70 -10.02 -20.36 -10.56
C PHE A 70 -8.75 -20.12 -11.39
N ASP A 71 -8.83 -20.25 -12.72
CA ASP A 71 -7.72 -19.95 -13.65
C ASP A 71 -7.74 -18.51 -14.19
N ASP A 72 -8.73 -17.70 -13.80
CA ASP A 72 -8.79 -16.27 -14.12
C ASP A 72 -8.40 -15.43 -12.90
N VAL A 73 -7.25 -14.76 -12.98
CA VAL A 73 -6.70 -13.91 -11.90
C VAL A 73 -7.69 -12.85 -11.44
N GLN A 74 -8.43 -12.21 -12.35
CA GLN A 74 -9.38 -11.15 -12.01
C GLN A 74 -10.61 -11.73 -11.31
N ALA A 75 -11.10 -12.88 -11.77
CA ALA A 75 -12.21 -13.56 -11.11
C ALA A 75 -11.84 -14.02 -9.69
N VAL A 76 -10.64 -14.59 -9.53
CA VAL A 76 -10.10 -14.94 -8.20
C VAL A 76 -9.99 -13.70 -7.32
N PHE A 77 -9.40 -12.61 -7.83
CA PHE A 77 -9.31 -11.34 -7.09
C PHE A 77 -10.68 -10.90 -6.59
N MET A 78 -11.69 -10.86 -7.46
CA MET A 78 -13.03 -10.41 -7.09
C MET A 78 -13.68 -11.29 -6.01
N GLU A 79 -13.53 -12.61 -6.11
CA GLU A 79 -14.06 -13.54 -5.11
C GLU A 79 -13.34 -13.41 -3.77
N VAL A 80 -12.00 -13.43 -3.75
CA VAL A 80 -11.21 -13.30 -2.52
C VAL A 80 -11.40 -11.92 -1.88
N ASN A 81 -11.47 -10.86 -2.68
CA ASN A 81 -11.75 -9.51 -2.20
C ASN A 81 -13.14 -9.41 -1.54
N ARG A 82 -14.13 -10.19 -1.99
CA ARG A 82 -15.42 -10.28 -1.32
C ARG A 82 -15.31 -10.99 0.03
N LEU A 83 -14.56 -12.09 0.10
CA LEU A 83 -14.32 -12.83 1.35
C LEU A 83 -13.61 -11.95 2.38
N LEU A 84 -12.58 -11.22 1.96
CA LEU A 84 -11.84 -10.31 2.83
C LEU A 84 -12.76 -9.22 3.40
N ARG A 85 -13.63 -8.62 2.57
CA ARG A 85 -14.64 -7.66 3.05
C ARG A 85 -15.60 -8.26 4.07
N GLN A 86 -16.04 -9.50 3.87
CA GLN A 86 -16.89 -10.20 4.84
C GLN A 86 -16.17 -10.41 6.19
N LEU A 87 -14.87 -10.72 6.18
CA LEU A 87 -14.07 -10.79 7.42
C LEU A 87 -13.97 -9.40 8.08
N LEU A 88 -13.77 -8.34 7.32
CA LEU A 88 -13.77 -6.97 7.87
C LEU A 88 -15.12 -6.63 8.52
N GLU A 89 -16.24 -6.98 7.88
CA GLU A 89 -17.59 -6.81 8.42
C GLU A 89 -17.84 -7.63 9.70
N GLN A 90 -17.14 -8.76 9.86
CA GLN A 90 -17.17 -9.58 11.09
C GLN A 90 -16.28 -9.04 12.22
N GLY A 91 -15.59 -7.92 11.99
CA GLY A 91 -14.78 -7.21 12.98
C GLY A 91 -13.30 -7.60 13.01
N PHE A 92 -12.80 -8.33 12.01
CA PHE A 92 -11.35 -8.48 11.82
C PHE A 92 -10.75 -7.19 11.26
N SER A 93 -9.57 -6.79 11.71
CA SER A 93 -8.83 -5.70 11.06
C SER A 93 -7.95 -6.26 9.94
N PRO A 94 -7.56 -5.47 8.92
CA PRO A 94 -6.61 -5.93 7.90
C PRO A 94 -5.27 -6.43 8.47
N ALA A 95 -4.83 -5.89 9.62
CA ALA A 95 -3.62 -6.32 10.29
C ALA A 95 -3.75 -7.73 10.92
N ASP A 96 -4.98 -8.16 11.20
CA ASP A 96 -5.28 -9.46 11.82
C ASP A 96 -5.62 -10.56 10.79
N ILE A 97 -5.69 -10.22 9.51
CA ILE A 97 -5.96 -11.16 8.42
C ILE A 97 -4.64 -11.57 7.76
N GLN A 98 -4.31 -12.86 7.84
CA GLN A 98 -3.22 -13.46 7.08
C GLN A 98 -3.77 -14.13 5.82
N VAL A 99 -3.14 -13.87 4.68
CA VAL A 99 -3.45 -14.56 3.42
C VAL A 99 -2.28 -15.47 3.05
N ASP A 100 -2.52 -16.78 3.08
CA ASP A 100 -1.56 -17.79 2.70
C ASP A 100 -1.83 -18.28 1.28
N PHE A 101 -0.85 -18.05 0.40
CA PHE A 101 -0.90 -18.35 -1.03
C PHE A 101 0.04 -19.50 -1.42
N THR A 102 0.41 -20.36 -0.45
CA THR A 102 1.34 -21.49 -0.61
C THR A 102 0.92 -22.45 -1.71
N SER A 103 -0.38 -22.70 -1.83
CA SER A 103 -0.92 -23.72 -2.74
C SER A 103 -2.08 -23.18 -3.57
N GLY A 104 -2.51 -23.93 -4.57
CA GLY A 104 -3.49 -23.48 -5.57
C GLY A 104 -2.81 -23.25 -6.91
N THR A 105 -3.60 -22.85 -7.91
CA THR A 105 -3.04 -22.45 -9.21
C THR A 105 -2.32 -21.11 -9.07
N LYS A 106 -1.47 -20.77 -10.04
CA LYS A 106 -0.83 -19.45 -10.09
C LYS A 106 -1.85 -18.31 -10.09
N ALA A 107 -3.00 -18.52 -10.75
CA ALA A 107 -4.08 -17.55 -10.78
C ALA A 107 -4.73 -17.38 -9.40
N MET A 108 -4.94 -18.48 -8.67
CA MET A 108 -5.41 -18.45 -7.27
C MET A 108 -4.45 -17.65 -6.38
N SER A 109 -3.15 -17.96 -6.41
CA SER A 109 -2.15 -17.27 -5.61
C SER A 109 -2.07 -15.77 -5.97
N ALA A 110 -2.01 -15.43 -7.26
CA ALA A 110 -1.93 -14.05 -7.71
C ALA A 110 -3.19 -13.24 -7.32
N GLY A 111 -4.38 -13.78 -7.57
CA GLY A 111 -5.64 -13.11 -7.23
C GLY A 111 -5.80 -12.91 -5.72
N ALA A 112 -5.41 -13.89 -4.90
CA ALA A 112 -5.44 -13.79 -3.45
C ALA A 112 -4.48 -12.72 -2.91
N VAL A 113 -3.23 -12.69 -3.40
CA VAL A 113 -2.24 -11.66 -3.03
C VAL A 113 -2.72 -10.26 -3.44
N LEU A 114 -3.23 -10.10 -4.66
CA LEU A 114 -3.77 -8.81 -5.13
C LEU A 114 -4.94 -8.34 -4.26
N ALA A 115 -5.84 -9.25 -3.88
CA ALA A 115 -6.97 -8.93 -3.01
C ALA A 115 -6.52 -8.54 -1.60
N ALA A 116 -5.54 -9.25 -1.05
CA ALA A 116 -4.95 -8.96 0.26
C ALA A 116 -4.30 -7.57 0.28
N VAL A 117 -3.46 -7.26 -0.71
CA VAL A 117 -2.81 -5.95 -0.84
C VAL A 117 -3.85 -4.85 -1.02
N TYR A 118 -4.87 -5.06 -1.85
CA TYR A 118 -5.95 -4.09 -2.07
C TYR A 118 -6.74 -3.78 -0.79
N GLN A 119 -6.95 -4.78 0.08
CA GLN A 119 -7.63 -4.61 1.37
C GLN A 119 -6.69 -4.17 2.51
N GLY A 120 -5.41 -3.90 2.22
CA GLY A 120 -4.45 -3.45 3.23
C GLY A 120 -4.03 -4.55 4.21
N CYS A 121 -4.19 -5.83 3.86
CA CYS A 121 -3.77 -6.94 4.72
C CYS A 121 -2.24 -6.89 4.94
N GLN A 122 -1.83 -6.95 6.21
CA GLN A 122 -0.42 -6.76 6.59
C GLN A 122 0.36 -8.08 6.71
N SER A 123 -0.29 -9.22 6.45
CA SER A 123 0.36 -10.52 6.54
C SER A 123 0.06 -11.38 5.31
N LEU A 124 1.09 -11.57 4.49
CA LEU A 124 1.12 -12.51 3.37
C LEU A 124 2.03 -13.67 3.74
N LYS A 125 1.60 -14.90 3.47
CA LYS A 125 2.34 -16.11 3.85
C LYS A 125 2.50 -17.09 2.69
N TYR A 126 3.65 -17.72 2.63
CA TYR A 126 3.90 -18.86 1.75
C TYR A 126 4.92 -19.82 2.34
N ILE A 127 4.91 -21.07 1.90
CA ILE A 127 5.95 -22.06 2.23
C ILE A 127 7.04 -22.06 1.15
N THR A 128 8.30 -22.05 1.60
CA THR A 128 9.48 -22.31 0.77
C THR A 128 10.30 -23.46 1.35
N GLY A 129 11.37 -23.87 0.69
CA GLY A 129 12.26 -24.92 1.19
C GLY A 129 13.25 -25.37 0.12
N GLU A 130 14.03 -26.41 0.40
CA GLU A 130 14.85 -27.01 -0.65
C GLU A 130 13.93 -27.60 -1.71
N ARG A 131 14.22 -27.31 -2.97
CA ARG A 131 13.41 -27.82 -4.07
C ARG A 131 14.11 -28.98 -4.76
N ASP A 132 13.35 -30.02 -5.04
CA ASP A 132 13.71 -31.06 -5.99
C ASP A 132 12.68 -31.06 -7.13
N HIS A 133 13.15 -30.84 -8.35
CA HIS A 133 12.30 -30.72 -9.55
C HIS A 133 11.07 -29.79 -9.38
N GLY A 134 11.26 -28.66 -8.70
CA GLY A 134 10.23 -27.63 -8.48
C GLY A 134 9.32 -27.86 -7.27
N VAL A 135 9.45 -28.98 -6.57
CA VAL A 135 8.65 -29.33 -5.38
C VAL A 135 9.51 -29.17 -4.12
N VAL A 136 8.95 -28.61 -3.04
CA VAL A 136 9.67 -28.50 -1.76
C VAL A 136 9.83 -29.90 -1.14
N LYS A 137 11.06 -30.25 -0.76
CA LYS A 137 11.35 -31.52 -0.07
C LYS A 137 10.72 -31.53 1.32
N ASN A 138 10.06 -32.62 1.66
CA ASN A 138 9.53 -32.85 3.00
C ASN A 138 10.64 -32.71 4.05
N GLY A 139 10.36 -32.00 5.14
CA GLY A 139 11.30 -31.72 6.22
C GLY A 139 12.15 -30.46 6.01
N THR A 140 12.11 -29.85 4.83
CA THR A 140 12.85 -28.61 4.52
C THR A 140 11.97 -27.36 4.46
N GLU A 141 10.70 -27.51 4.82
CA GLU A 141 9.71 -26.43 4.75
C GLU A 141 10.11 -25.27 5.69
N ARG A 142 10.08 -24.06 5.15
CA ARG A 142 10.21 -22.80 5.88
C ARG A 142 8.99 -21.94 5.59
N PHE A 143 8.30 -21.53 6.64
CA PHE A 143 7.17 -20.62 6.57
C PHE A 143 7.69 -19.20 6.46
N VAL A 144 7.38 -18.53 5.35
CA VAL A 144 7.74 -17.13 5.14
C VAL A 144 6.47 -16.32 5.28
N SER A 145 6.45 -15.42 6.27
CA SER A 145 5.41 -14.40 6.42
C SER A 145 6.05 -13.04 6.23
N PHE A 146 5.40 -12.15 5.47
CA PHE A 146 5.88 -10.80 5.24
C PHE A 146 4.71 -9.82 5.13
N CYS A 147 4.97 -8.55 5.44
CA CYS A 147 4.05 -7.46 5.15
C CYS A 147 4.45 -6.83 3.81
N PRO A 148 3.52 -6.51 2.89
CA PRO A 148 3.80 -5.81 1.64
C PRO A 148 4.08 -4.31 1.84
N ASN A 149 4.87 -3.98 2.86
CA ASN A 149 5.22 -2.66 3.34
C ASN A 149 5.73 -1.69 2.25
N ALA A 150 6.61 -2.16 1.35
CA ALA A 150 7.12 -1.35 0.26
C ALA A 150 6.01 -0.93 -0.73
N ILE A 151 5.01 -1.81 -0.95
CA ILE A 151 3.86 -1.51 -1.82
C ILE A 151 3.01 -0.41 -1.17
N PHE A 152 2.71 -0.54 0.13
CA PHE A 152 1.95 0.47 0.86
C PHE A 152 2.66 1.83 0.88
N ALA A 153 3.97 1.85 1.17
CA ALA A 153 4.75 3.08 1.17
C ALA A 153 4.74 3.77 -0.22
N ASN A 154 4.89 3.00 -1.30
CA ASN A 154 4.80 3.52 -2.67
C ASN A 154 3.41 4.07 -3.02
N GLN A 155 2.33 3.50 -2.48
CA GLN A 155 0.98 4.03 -2.66
C GLN A 155 0.81 5.39 -1.96
N GLU A 156 1.27 5.52 -0.72
CA GLU A 156 1.26 6.77 0.03
C GLU A 156 2.07 7.88 -0.68
N ILE A 157 3.26 7.55 -1.21
CA ILE A 157 4.05 8.49 -2.03
C ILE A 157 3.25 9.00 -3.23
N LYS A 158 2.54 8.11 -3.94
CA LYS A 158 1.70 8.50 -5.08
C LYS A 158 0.56 9.41 -4.66
N ILE A 159 -0.09 9.14 -3.52
CA ILE A 159 -1.15 9.98 -2.98
C ILE A 159 -0.59 11.37 -2.64
N ALA A 160 0.57 11.45 -1.99
CA ALA A 160 1.21 12.73 -1.69
C ALA A 160 1.52 13.54 -2.96
N VAL A 161 2.01 12.90 -4.03
CA VAL A 161 2.24 13.56 -5.33
C VAL A 161 0.94 14.15 -5.89
N GLU A 162 -0.17 13.40 -5.85
CA GLU A 162 -1.47 13.90 -6.32
C GLU A 162 -2.02 15.03 -5.45
N LEU A 163 -1.80 14.99 -4.14
CA LEU A 163 -2.16 16.08 -3.23
C LEU A 163 -1.39 17.36 -3.56
N ILE A 164 -0.08 17.28 -3.82
CA ILE A 164 0.72 18.44 -4.23
C ILE A 164 0.19 19.03 -5.54
N LYS A 165 -0.14 18.19 -6.54
CA LYS A 165 -0.76 18.65 -7.80
C LYS A 165 -2.08 19.39 -7.59
N GLN A 166 -2.83 18.99 -6.57
CA GLN A 166 -4.11 19.60 -6.19
C GLN A 166 -3.93 20.77 -5.22
N LEU A 167 -2.70 21.25 -5.00
CA LEU A 167 -2.37 22.35 -4.09
C LEU A 167 -2.74 22.04 -2.62
N ARG A 168 -2.76 20.75 -2.25
CA ARG A 168 -3.02 20.24 -0.90
C ARG A 168 -1.70 19.93 -0.19
N PHE A 169 -0.97 20.98 0.16
CA PHE A 169 0.41 20.83 0.65
C PHE A 169 0.49 20.24 2.06
N ILE A 170 -0.32 20.71 3.01
CA ILE A 170 -0.32 20.21 4.39
C ILE A 170 -0.64 18.70 4.45
N PRO A 171 -1.74 18.20 3.84
CA PRO A 171 -2.01 16.76 3.81
C PRO A 171 -0.91 15.94 3.13
N ALA A 172 -0.26 16.48 2.08
CA ALA A 172 0.85 15.81 1.44
C ALA A 172 2.05 15.64 2.40
N CYS A 173 2.38 16.68 3.18
CA CYS A 173 3.40 16.59 4.21
C CYS A 173 3.04 15.55 5.28
N GLU A 174 1.80 15.55 5.78
CA GLU A 174 1.35 14.60 6.80
C GLU A 174 1.49 13.14 6.35
N ILE A 175 1.14 12.82 5.10
CA ILE A 175 1.33 11.48 4.55
C ILE A 175 2.81 11.12 4.49
N LEU A 176 3.65 12.02 3.97
CA LEU A 176 5.08 11.77 3.80
C LEU A 176 5.81 11.64 5.15
N ASP A 177 5.39 12.40 6.17
CA ASP A 177 5.96 12.36 7.53
C ASP A 177 5.66 11.05 8.27
N ASN A 178 4.52 10.41 7.95
CA ASN A 178 4.09 9.16 8.57
C ASN A 178 4.68 7.91 7.88
N LEU A 179 5.40 8.06 6.77
CA LEU A 179 6.09 6.95 6.12
C LEU A 179 7.19 6.39 7.01
N ASN A 180 7.22 5.07 7.19
CA ASN A 180 8.31 4.41 7.89
C ASN A 180 9.54 4.33 6.95
N PRO A 181 10.65 5.03 7.27
CA PRO A 181 11.81 5.11 6.38
C PRO A 181 12.50 3.74 6.17
N ASN A 182 12.34 2.79 7.08
CA ASN A 182 12.92 1.46 6.96
C ASN A 182 12.27 0.61 5.84
N LEU A 183 11.16 1.07 5.27
CA LEU A 183 10.43 0.39 4.19
C LEU A 183 10.81 0.91 2.81
N LEU A 184 11.69 1.92 2.75
CA LEU A 184 12.07 2.65 1.55
C LEU A 184 13.53 2.35 1.20
N ALA A 185 13.82 2.25 -0.10
CA ALA A 185 15.17 2.26 -0.61
C ALA A 185 15.78 3.68 -0.54
N ASP A 186 17.12 3.78 -0.62
CA ASP A 186 17.84 5.07 -0.52
C ASP A 186 17.33 6.14 -1.51
N HIS A 187 16.98 5.73 -2.73
CA HIS A 187 16.43 6.65 -3.73
C HIS A 187 15.01 7.11 -3.38
N GLU A 188 14.19 6.27 -2.77
CA GLU A 188 12.84 6.61 -2.31
C GLU A 188 12.90 7.54 -1.10
N LEU A 189 13.85 7.33 -0.19
CA LEU A 189 14.11 8.25 0.93
C LEU A 189 14.46 9.65 0.44
N ASP A 190 15.35 9.75 -0.56
CA ASP A 190 15.70 11.04 -1.15
C ASP A 190 14.50 11.67 -1.87
N LEU A 191 13.71 10.88 -2.60
CA LEU A 191 12.48 11.35 -3.24
C LEU A 191 11.47 11.90 -2.22
N VAL A 192 11.16 11.15 -1.15
CA VAL A 192 10.25 11.56 -0.08
C VAL A 192 10.70 12.86 0.57
N ALA A 193 11.98 12.97 0.93
CA ALA A 193 12.54 14.18 1.51
C ALA A 193 12.42 15.40 0.58
N ASN A 194 12.52 15.20 -0.74
CA ASN A 194 12.35 16.30 -1.69
C ASN A 194 10.88 16.62 -1.99
N LEU A 195 9.98 15.62 -2.01
CA LEU A 195 8.54 15.86 -2.10
C LEU A 195 8.04 16.68 -0.89
N GLN A 196 8.52 16.38 0.32
CA GLN A 196 8.26 17.18 1.51
C GLN A 196 8.70 18.64 1.32
N ARG A 197 9.93 18.85 0.80
CA ARG A 197 10.43 20.21 0.53
C ARG A 197 9.61 20.93 -0.54
N VAL A 198 9.15 20.22 -1.57
CA VAL A 198 8.27 20.79 -2.60
C VAL A 198 6.95 21.24 -1.97
N ALA A 199 6.28 20.36 -1.23
CA ALA A 199 5.03 20.69 -0.55
C ALA A 199 5.20 21.88 0.40
N GLN A 200 6.23 21.87 1.25
CA GLN A 200 6.55 22.96 2.18
C GLN A 200 6.87 24.27 1.46
N ALA A 201 7.64 24.25 0.37
CA ALA A 201 7.97 25.46 -0.38
C ALA A 201 6.68 26.11 -0.88
N TYR A 202 5.83 25.34 -1.56
CA TYR A 202 4.59 25.88 -2.11
C TYR A 202 3.58 26.30 -1.02
N ASP A 203 3.54 25.61 0.12
CA ASP A 203 2.76 26.04 1.28
C ASP A 203 3.22 27.41 1.81
N PHE A 204 4.54 27.64 1.91
CA PHE A 204 5.07 28.95 2.26
C PHE A 204 4.64 30.03 1.28
N TRP A 205 4.66 29.75 -0.03
CA TRP A 205 4.19 30.71 -1.01
C TRP A 205 2.68 30.97 -0.86
N ASP A 206 1.87 29.95 -0.60
CA ASP A 206 0.43 30.10 -0.40
C ASP A 206 0.04 30.86 0.88
N HIS A 207 0.97 30.99 1.81
CA HIS A 207 0.88 31.81 3.03
C HIS A 207 1.68 33.12 2.95
N PHE A 208 2.12 33.53 1.75
CA PHE A 208 2.89 34.76 1.52
C PHE A 208 4.24 34.81 2.27
N GLU A 209 4.80 33.67 2.64
CA GLU A 209 6.14 33.55 3.21
C GLU A 209 7.18 33.40 2.08
N HIS A 210 7.25 34.39 1.17
CA HIS A 210 8.00 34.32 -0.10
C HIS A 210 9.50 34.02 0.07
N LEU A 211 10.13 34.57 1.12
CA LEU A 211 11.53 34.31 1.43
C LEU A 211 11.75 32.85 1.83
N LYS A 212 10.81 32.23 2.57
CA LYS A 212 10.88 30.81 2.92
C LYS A 212 10.61 29.91 1.72
N PHE A 213 9.68 30.26 0.83
CA PHE A 213 9.50 29.57 -0.45
C PHE A 213 10.81 29.51 -1.24
N SER A 214 11.41 30.68 -1.52
CA SER A 214 12.61 30.74 -2.35
C SER A 214 13.81 30.03 -1.70
N GLY A 215 13.95 30.11 -0.38
CA GLY A 215 14.99 29.40 0.37
C GLY A 215 14.81 27.88 0.35
N THR A 216 13.57 27.38 0.43
CA THR A 216 13.26 25.94 0.39
C THR A 216 13.34 25.39 -1.02
N ALA A 217 12.80 26.09 -2.02
CA ALA A 217 12.85 25.70 -3.43
C ALA A 217 14.28 25.52 -3.95
N LYS A 218 15.25 26.31 -3.48
CA LYS A 218 16.68 26.16 -3.81
C LYS A 218 17.31 24.87 -3.28
N LYS A 219 16.73 24.26 -2.24
CA LYS A 219 17.22 23.02 -1.62
C LYS A 219 16.62 21.77 -2.24
N VAL A 220 15.62 21.91 -3.10
CA VAL A 220 14.98 20.78 -3.79
C VAL A 220 15.90 20.28 -4.90
N LYS A 221 16.06 18.96 -4.97
CA LYS A 221 16.79 18.27 -6.05
C LYS A 221 15.92 18.13 -7.30
N TRP A 222 15.74 19.23 -8.05
CA TRP A 222 14.88 19.27 -9.24
C TRP A 222 15.30 18.34 -10.40
N HIS A 223 16.51 17.78 -10.35
CA HIS A 223 16.97 16.79 -11.32
C HIS A 223 16.26 15.43 -11.20
N LEU A 224 15.54 15.17 -10.10
CA LEU A 224 14.70 13.98 -9.95
C LEU A 224 13.50 14.08 -10.89
N HIS A 225 13.29 13.07 -11.74
CA HIS A 225 12.27 13.08 -12.79
C HIS A 225 10.86 13.34 -12.25
N GLU A 226 10.52 12.74 -11.12
CA GLU A 226 9.22 12.84 -10.43
C GLU A 226 8.91 14.28 -9.99
N LEU A 227 9.94 15.12 -9.80
CA LEU A 227 9.81 16.48 -9.28
C LEU A 227 9.75 17.54 -10.37
N GLN A 228 10.13 17.22 -11.61
CA GLN A 228 10.21 18.19 -12.71
C GLN A 228 8.88 18.90 -12.97
N GLN A 229 7.76 18.18 -12.81
CA GLN A 229 6.41 18.74 -12.93
C GLN A 229 6.09 19.85 -11.91
N PHE A 230 6.83 19.91 -10.81
CA PHE A 230 6.67 20.90 -9.74
C PHE A 230 7.77 21.97 -9.77
N GLN A 231 8.68 21.94 -10.74
CA GLN A 231 9.82 22.85 -10.76
C GLN A 231 9.36 24.25 -11.20
N PRO A 232 9.49 25.29 -10.35
CA PRO A 232 9.29 26.66 -10.80
C PRO A 232 10.46 27.09 -11.69
N SER A 233 10.21 27.99 -12.65
CA SER A 233 11.31 28.60 -13.40
C SER A 233 12.20 29.42 -12.47
N GLU A 234 13.49 29.56 -12.82
CA GLU A 234 14.43 30.37 -12.05
C GLU A 234 13.97 31.83 -11.92
N ASP A 235 13.31 32.35 -12.96
CA ASP A 235 12.75 33.69 -12.97
C ASP A 235 11.62 33.83 -11.94
N VAL A 236 10.70 32.86 -11.87
CA VAL A 236 9.65 32.83 -10.83
C VAL A 236 10.26 32.83 -9.44
N VAL A 237 11.27 31.99 -9.18
CA VAL A 237 11.93 31.94 -7.87
C VAL A 237 12.57 33.30 -7.53
N ARG A 238 13.18 33.98 -8.52
CA ARG A 238 13.79 35.30 -8.34
C ARG A 238 12.74 36.39 -8.07
N GLN A 239 11.65 36.41 -8.84
CA GLN A 239 10.57 37.39 -8.67
C GLN A 239 9.92 37.24 -7.29
N VAL A 240 9.59 36.01 -6.88
CA VAL A 240 9.01 35.74 -5.56
C VAL A 240 9.97 36.13 -4.44
N HIS A 241 11.26 35.84 -4.57
CA HIS A 241 12.26 36.30 -3.60
C HIS A 241 12.31 37.83 -3.49
N GLY A 242 12.35 38.53 -4.64
CA GLY A 242 12.35 39.99 -4.69
C GLY A 242 11.09 40.60 -4.09
N LEU A 243 9.93 40.00 -4.34
CA LEU A 243 8.66 40.36 -3.72
C LEU A 243 8.72 40.25 -2.19
N GLY A 244 9.29 39.16 -1.67
CA GLY A 244 9.50 38.98 -0.23
C GLY A 244 10.38 40.07 0.39
N LEU A 245 11.47 40.45 -0.27
CA LEU A 245 12.35 41.55 0.20
C LEU A 245 11.63 42.89 0.18
N LEU A 246 10.81 43.14 -0.85
CA LEU A 246 10.02 44.36 -0.97
C LEU A 246 9.02 44.49 0.19
N LEU A 247 8.25 43.43 0.44
CA LEU A 247 7.22 43.39 1.49
C LEU A 247 7.80 43.36 2.91
N GLN A 248 9.03 42.89 3.09
CA GLN A 248 9.74 42.97 4.38
C GLN A 248 10.09 44.42 4.73
N ASN A 249 10.41 45.25 3.73
CA ASN A 249 10.76 46.66 3.92
C ASN A 249 9.53 47.56 4.02
N ASP A 250 8.49 47.29 3.21
CA ASP A 250 7.22 48.03 3.24
C ASP A 250 6.04 47.09 2.92
N GLN A 251 5.24 46.79 3.94
CA GLN A 251 4.08 45.90 3.81
C GLN A 251 2.93 46.51 3.00
N ASN A 252 2.89 47.82 2.81
CA ASN A 252 1.81 48.53 2.11
C ASN A 252 2.22 48.97 0.69
N VAL A 253 3.36 48.49 0.20
CA VAL A 253 3.89 48.85 -1.11
C VAL A 253 2.90 48.49 -2.23
N ALA A 254 2.47 49.50 -2.97
CA ALA A 254 1.67 49.30 -4.17
C ALA A 254 2.57 48.88 -5.34
N ASN A 255 2.68 47.57 -5.58
CA ASN A 255 3.48 46.99 -6.64
C ASN A 255 2.65 45.99 -7.47
N GLU A 256 2.83 45.98 -8.78
CA GLU A 256 2.10 45.09 -9.70
C GLU A 256 2.27 43.61 -9.33
N LEU A 257 3.47 43.17 -8.94
CA LEU A 257 3.72 41.79 -8.54
C LEU A 257 2.98 41.40 -7.26
N VAL A 258 2.78 42.34 -6.33
CA VAL A 258 1.96 42.10 -5.12
C VAL A 258 0.51 41.82 -5.53
N ILE A 259 -0.04 42.62 -6.44
CA ILE A 259 -1.41 42.47 -6.94
C ILE A 259 -1.57 41.12 -7.67
N VAL A 260 -0.62 40.79 -8.54
CA VAL A 260 -0.62 39.52 -9.29
C VAL A 260 -0.52 38.32 -8.33
N ASP A 261 0.33 38.38 -7.31
CA ASP A 261 0.50 37.30 -6.34
C ASP A 261 -0.77 37.08 -5.50
N LEU A 262 -1.38 38.16 -5.00
CA LEU A 262 -2.66 38.12 -4.29
C LEU A 262 -3.78 37.54 -5.15
N PHE A 263 -3.89 37.99 -6.41
CA PHE A 263 -4.90 37.49 -7.34
C PHE A 263 -4.71 36.00 -7.65
N ASN A 264 -3.47 35.58 -7.91
CA ASN A 264 -3.17 34.18 -8.20
C ASN A 264 -3.41 33.28 -6.98
N ASN A 265 -3.06 33.74 -5.77
CA ASN A 265 -3.37 33.04 -4.52
C ASN A 265 -4.88 32.90 -4.32
N ALA A 266 -5.64 33.99 -4.49
CA ALA A 266 -7.10 33.97 -4.40
C ALA A 266 -7.72 32.99 -5.41
N LYS A 267 -7.22 32.97 -6.65
CA LYS A 267 -7.65 32.02 -7.69
C LYS A 267 -7.37 30.57 -7.29
N ARG A 268 -6.17 30.27 -6.76
CA ARG A 268 -5.82 28.93 -6.25
C ARG A 268 -6.78 28.52 -5.14
N ARG A 269 -6.99 29.37 -4.14
CA ARG A 269 -7.90 29.09 -3.01
C ARG A 269 -9.36 28.91 -3.45
N ALA A 270 -9.84 29.70 -4.41
CA ALA A 270 -11.21 29.59 -4.93
C ALA A 270 -11.43 28.31 -5.78
N SER A 271 -10.37 27.78 -6.40
CA SER A 271 -10.44 26.52 -7.17
C SER A 271 -10.50 25.26 -6.30
N LEU A 272 -10.27 25.41 -4.99
CA LEU A 272 -10.43 24.34 -4.02
C LEU A 272 -11.91 24.26 -3.63
N PRO A 273 -12.55 23.07 -3.62
CA PRO A 273 -13.92 22.94 -3.13
C PRO A 273 -13.98 23.50 -1.70
N ILE A 274 -14.79 24.54 -1.53
CA ILE A 274 -15.21 25.06 -0.23
C ILE A 274 -16.29 24.07 0.24
N TYR A 275 -16.02 23.37 1.34
CA TYR A 275 -17.03 22.52 1.99
C TYR A 275 -18.23 23.34 2.44
#